data_AF-A0A945GP82-F1
#
_entry.id   AF-A0A945GP82-F1
#
_cell.length_a   1.000
_cell.length_b   1.000
_cell.length_c   1.000
_cell.angle_alpha   90.00
_cell.angle_beta   90.00
_cell.angle_gamma   90.00
#
_symmetry.space_group_name_H-M   'P 1'
#
loop_
_entity.id
_entity.type
_entity.pdbx_description
1 polymer ?
#
loop_
_entity_poly.entity_id
_entity_poly.type
_entity_poly.pdbx_seq_one_letter_code
_entity_poly.pdbx_strand_id
1 'polypeptide(L)'
;RRLERVKGLLEQGKFAGAVVLLRPVLEREERNPEGVELAGEIVAGGRRKAWELDGDGHPRKGLSLLEKMEQTLARIPALQTLVTELRGERDPLRHHVEAARRVWEEGTAFLGRRAFGKARAAFERAVRTDADLEEAHRSLRALPEQMLAWKEYRRGEAARKEKDFEGAFGSYVDALKGLPGDAEIRAARDRVAVQLGIRESFRLVGESVVCTVLIGDSFDIGRNFPGSRVNQITFLSDGISRTHGTVRRGGDGCWVLEDLQHGVTDANGKRVERHPLRHGDRLAIWPLERQPRAIVEIDVRTADEERGMSATLFCREAPTAKRRGQIEFSSGAVGVSVYALIGEKISFGGGAEALVQIEGAAPGEILWDEKCALVRDGGEGKVAVNGELVEGERPLRHGDRVALGGVELCVESLQT
;
A
#
# COMPACT_ATOMS: atom_id res chain seq x y z
N ARG A 1 -28.21 19.74 -42.68
CA ARG A 1 -27.57 18.47 -42.22
C ARG A 1 -26.77 18.62 -40.93
N ARG A 2 -25.77 19.53 -40.83
CA ARG A 2 -25.05 19.76 -39.55
C ARG A 2 -25.97 20.34 -38.47
N LEU A 3 -26.77 21.36 -38.80
CA LEU A 3 -27.76 21.95 -37.89
C LEU A 3 -28.79 20.91 -37.39
N GLU A 4 -29.30 20.05 -38.28
CA GLU A 4 -30.15 18.91 -37.88
C GLU A 4 -29.49 17.95 -36.88
N ARG A 5 -28.19 17.68 -37.01
CA ARG A 5 -27.45 16.89 -36.01
C ARG A 5 -27.29 17.63 -34.68
N VAL A 6 -27.14 18.96 -34.72
CA VAL A 6 -27.09 19.80 -33.51
C VAL A 6 -28.43 19.73 -32.77
N LYS A 7 -29.56 19.86 -33.47
CA LYS A 7 -30.91 19.69 -32.90
C LYS A 7 -31.08 18.32 -32.23
N GLY A 8 -30.68 17.24 -32.90
CA GLY A 8 -30.74 15.90 -32.31
C GLY A 8 -29.85 15.72 -31.06
N LEU A 9 -28.71 16.41 -30.94
CA LEU A 9 -27.92 16.40 -29.71
C LEU A 9 -28.54 17.25 -28.60
N LEU A 10 -29.20 18.35 -28.96
CA LEU A 10 -29.91 19.21 -28.02
C LEU A 10 -31.07 18.47 -27.36
N GLU A 11 -31.86 17.73 -28.13
CA GLU A 11 -32.95 16.86 -27.63
C GLU A 11 -32.45 15.78 -26.67
N GLN A 12 -31.22 15.29 -26.88
CA GLN A 12 -30.55 14.33 -25.99
C GLN A 12 -29.89 14.96 -24.76
N GLY A 13 -29.98 16.28 -24.59
CA GLY A 13 -29.31 17.01 -23.50
C GLY A 13 -27.77 17.05 -23.61
N LYS A 14 -27.21 16.78 -24.80
CA LYS A 14 -25.76 16.70 -25.05
C LYS A 14 -25.20 18.07 -25.45
N PHE A 15 -25.34 19.07 -24.59
CA PHE A 15 -25.05 20.48 -24.90
C PHE A 15 -23.60 20.72 -25.33
N ALA A 16 -22.60 20.20 -24.63
CA ALA A 16 -21.19 20.36 -25.03
C ALA A 16 -20.91 19.78 -26.43
N GLY A 17 -21.50 18.62 -26.75
CA GLY A 17 -21.38 18.02 -28.08
C GLY A 17 -22.09 18.83 -29.17
N ALA A 18 -23.26 19.39 -28.83
CA ALA A 18 -24.02 20.27 -29.71
C ALA A 18 -23.22 21.54 -30.07
N VAL A 19 -22.58 22.18 -29.07
CA VAL A 19 -21.71 23.34 -29.29
C VAL A 19 -20.53 22.99 -30.22
N VAL A 20 -19.87 21.85 -30.02
CA VAL A 20 -18.73 21.41 -30.85
C VAL A 20 -19.15 21.19 -32.31
N LEU A 21 -20.34 20.64 -32.55
CA LEU A 21 -20.86 20.47 -33.91
C LEU A 21 -21.32 21.78 -34.56
N LEU A 22 -21.80 22.73 -33.75
CA LEU A 22 -22.29 24.02 -34.22
C LEU A 22 -21.13 24.97 -34.60
N ARG A 23 -20.01 24.94 -33.87
CA ARG A 23 -18.87 25.85 -34.07
C ARG A 23 -18.43 26.00 -35.54
N PRO A 24 -18.18 24.93 -36.32
CA PRO A 24 -17.70 25.09 -37.69
C PRO A 24 -18.73 25.68 -38.66
N VAL A 25 -20.02 25.71 -38.30
CA VAL A 25 -21.07 26.38 -39.08
C VAL A 25 -20.93 27.89 -38.89
N LEU A 26 -20.82 28.31 -37.63
CA LEU A 26 -20.68 29.72 -37.25
C LEU A 26 -19.29 30.30 -37.54
N GLU A 27 -18.23 29.49 -37.61
CA GLU A 27 -16.91 29.95 -38.09
C GLU A 27 -16.91 30.29 -39.59
N ARG A 28 -17.81 29.69 -40.39
CA ARG A 28 -17.91 29.94 -41.84
C ARG A 28 -18.88 31.05 -42.16
N GLU A 29 -20.00 31.09 -41.44
CA GLU A 29 -21.07 32.06 -41.61
C GLU A 29 -21.44 32.62 -40.23
N GLU A 30 -20.66 33.60 -39.79
CA GLU A 30 -20.72 34.13 -38.42
C GLU A 30 -22.09 34.69 -38.02
N ARG A 31 -22.88 35.09 -39.01
CA ARG A 31 -24.24 35.64 -38.83
C ARG A 31 -25.33 34.73 -39.37
N ASN A 32 -25.07 33.43 -39.49
CA ASN A 32 -26.11 32.47 -39.84
C ASN A 32 -27.21 32.51 -38.75
N PRO A 33 -28.43 33.00 -39.06
CA PRO A 33 -29.43 33.29 -38.04
C PRO A 33 -29.90 32.03 -37.31
N GLU A 34 -30.09 30.92 -38.02
CA GLU A 34 -30.47 29.63 -37.43
C GLU A 34 -29.34 29.09 -36.53
N GLY A 35 -28.08 29.28 -36.92
CA GLY A 35 -26.94 28.88 -36.10
C GLY A 35 -26.81 29.68 -34.81
N VAL A 36 -27.08 30.99 -34.85
CA VAL A 36 -27.05 31.86 -33.66
C VAL A 36 -28.21 31.55 -32.72
N GLU A 37 -29.41 31.30 -33.26
CA GLU A 37 -30.58 30.88 -32.49
C GLU A 37 -30.32 29.55 -31.75
N LEU A 38 -29.82 28.54 -32.47
CA LEU A 38 -29.43 27.25 -31.87
C LEU A 38 -28.34 27.41 -30.80
N ALA A 39 -27.38 28.32 -30.98
CA ALA A 39 -26.38 28.59 -29.95
C ALA A 39 -27.04 29.09 -28.65
N GLY A 40 -28.05 29.97 -28.77
CA GLY A 40 -28.85 30.46 -27.64
C GLY A 40 -29.59 29.33 -26.92
N GLU A 41 -30.26 28.45 -27.67
CA GLU A 41 -30.96 27.29 -27.10
C GLU A 41 -30.02 26.33 -26.37
N ILE A 42 -28.85 26.04 -26.96
CA ILE A 42 -27.84 25.18 -26.36
C ILE A 42 -27.32 25.79 -25.05
N VAL A 43 -27.07 27.10 -25.03
CA VAL A 43 -26.61 27.82 -23.83
C VAL A 43 -27.67 27.80 -22.73
N ALA A 44 -28.92 28.11 -23.06
CA ALA A 44 -30.03 28.07 -22.10
C ALA A 44 -30.23 26.65 -21.53
N GLY A 45 -30.17 25.63 -22.37
CA GLY A 45 -30.27 24.23 -21.95
C GLY A 45 -29.08 23.77 -21.10
N GLY A 46 -27.86 24.13 -21.50
CA GLY A 46 -26.64 23.81 -20.74
C GLY A 46 -26.62 24.45 -19.35
N ARG A 47 -27.09 25.71 -19.22
CA ARG A 47 -27.27 26.39 -17.93
C ARG A 47 -28.23 25.64 -17.03
N ARG A 48 -29.43 25.29 -17.52
CA ARG A 48 -30.40 24.49 -16.76
C ARG A 48 -29.80 23.16 -16.30
N LYS A 49 -29.10 22.46 -17.19
CA LYS A 49 -28.49 21.18 -16.86
C LYS A 49 -27.36 21.30 -15.84
N ALA A 50 -26.57 22.38 -15.91
CA ALA A 50 -25.52 22.62 -14.92
C ALA A 50 -26.08 22.81 -13.51
N TRP A 51 -27.20 23.51 -13.37
CA TRP A 51 -27.89 23.69 -12.09
C TRP A 51 -28.66 22.45 -11.62
N GLU A 52 -29.19 21.65 -12.54
CA GLU A 52 -29.72 20.32 -12.21
C GLU A 52 -28.62 19.42 -11.61
N LEU A 53 -27.45 19.39 -12.25
CA LEU A 53 -26.29 18.65 -11.73
C LEU A 53 -25.83 19.16 -10.36
N ASP A 54 -25.86 20.47 -10.12
CA ASP A 54 -25.57 21.04 -8.80
C ASP A 54 -26.60 20.61 -7.75
N GLY A 55 -27.90 20.65 -8.09
CA GLY A 55 -28.98 20.16 -7.23
C GLY A 55 -28.87 18.67 -6.88
N ASP A 56 -28.31 17.87 -7.80
CA ASP A 56 -27.98 16.46 -7.59
C ASP A 56 -26.67 16.24 -6.80
N GLY A 57 -26.01 17.31 -6.34
CA GLY A 57 -24.76 17.26 -5.58
C GLY A 57 -23.51 17.10 -6.45
N HIS A 58 -23.58 17.41 -7.74
CA HIS A 58 -22.48 17.32 -8.70
C HIS A 58 -22.07 18.69 -9.31
N PRO A 59 -21.76 19.71 -8.48
CA PRO A 59 -21.41 21.06 -8.95
C PRO A 59 -20.24 21.07 -9.92
N ARG A 60 -19.26 20.17 -9.75
CA ARG A 60 -18.09 20.05 -10.66
C ARG A 60 -18.48 19.63 -12.08
N LYS A 61 -19.45 18.73 -12.23
CA LYS A 61 -19.95 18.31 -13.55
C LYS A 61 -20.68 19.47 -14.22
N GLY A 62 -21.49 20.21 -13.47
CA GLY A 62 -22.13 21.44 -13.94
C GLY A 62 -21.11 22.49 -14.38
N LEU A 63 -20.11 22.78 -13.54
CA LEU A 63 -19.04 23.73 -13.85
C LEU A 63 -18.24 23.32 -15.10
N SER A 64 -17.85 22.04 -15.20
CA SER A 64 -17.12 21.50 -16.35
C SER A 64 -17.93 21.59 -17.65
N LEU A 65 -19.25 21.39 -17.58
CA LEU A 65 -20.14 21.56 -18.72
C LEU A 65 -20.10 23.00 -19.24
N LEU A 66 -20.29 23.98 -18.35
CA LEU A 66 -20.27 25.41 -18.72
C LEU A 66 -18.91 25.84 -19.25
N GLU A 67 -17.82 25.37 -18.64
CA GLU A 67 -16.44 25.64 -19.10
C GLU A 67 -16.18 25.16 -20.52
N LYS A 68 -16.58 23.93 -20.83
CA LYS A 68 -16.42 23.36 -22.18
C LYS A 68 -17.23 24.14 -23.22
N MET A 69 -18.44 24.54 -22.87
CA MET A 69 -19.30 25.35 -23.75
C MET A 69 -18.68 26.72 -23.98
N GLU A 70 -18.26 27.42 -22.91
CA GLU A 70 -17.61 28.72 -22.99
C GLU A 70 -16.35 28.66 -23.87
N GLN A 71 -15.45 27.72 -23.60
CA GLN A 71 -14.20 27.57 -24.35
C GLN A 71 -14.45 27.37 -25.85
N THR A 72 -15.53 26.66 -26.19
CA THR A 72 -15.88 26.39 -27.59
C THR A 72 -16.52 27.60 -28.26
N LEU A 73 -17.38 28.35 -27.54
CA LEU A 73 -18.09 29.52 -28.08
C LEU A 73 -17.25 30.80 -28.09
N ALA A 74 -16.27 30.94 -27.20
CA ALA A 74 -15.43 32.13 -27.06
C ALA A 74 -14.67 32.52 -28.35
N ARG A 75 -14.50 31.57 -29.27
CA ARG A 75 -13.83 31.78 -30.57
C ARG A 75 -14.70 32.43 -31.63
N ILE A 76 -16.00 32.63 -31.36
CA ILE A 76 -16.98 33.14 -32.31
C ILE A 76 -17.40 34.55 -31.85
N PRO A 77 -16.95 35.63 -32.51
CA PRO A 77 -17.25 37.00 -32.08
C PRO A 77 -18.76 37.31 -32.03
N ALA A 78 -19.57 36.76 -32.93
CA ALA A 78 -21.03 36.91 -32.88
C ALA A 78 -21.70 36.35 -31.61
N LEU A 79 -21.02 35.51 -30.81
CA LEU A 79 -21.59 34.86 -29.63
C LEU A 79 -21.06 35.37 -28.29
N GLN A 80 -20.36 36.51 -28.25
CA GLN A 80 -19.75 37.02 -27.01
C GLN A 80 -20.77 37.32 -25.90
N THR A 81 -22.00 37.69 -26.26
CA THR A 81 -23.09 37.87 -25.27
C THR A 81 -23.40 36.56 -24.54
N LEU A 82 -23.56 35.46 -25.28
CA LEU A 82 -23.83 34.14 -24.70
C LEU A 82 -22.65 33.62 -23.86
N VAL A 83 -21.42 33.90 -24.30
CA VAL A 83 -20.20 33.60 -23.54
C VAL A 83 -20.21 34.34 -22.19
N THR A 84 -20.66 35.59 -22.18
CA THR A 84 -20.78 36.39 -20.96
C THR A 84 -21.84 35.82 -20.02
N GLU A 85 -22.97 35.35 -20.54
CA GLU A 85 -24.00 34.66 -19.74
C GLU A 85 -23.46 33.37 -19.11
N LEU A 86 -22.74 32.53 -19.87
CA LEU A 86 -22.12 31.33 -19.32
C LEU A 86 -21.15 31.65 -18.18
N ARG A 87 -20.36 32.71 -18.31
CA ARG A 87 -19.45 33.16 -17.24
C ARG A 87 -20.20 33.56 -15.97
N GLY A 88 -21.31 34.29 -16.10
CA GLY A 88 -22.13 34.70 -14.95
C GLY A 88 -22.66 33.51 -14.13
N GLU A 89 -22.90 32.37 -14.77
CA GLU A 89 -23.37 31.14 -14.11
C GLU A 89 -22.24 30.27 -13.55
N ARG A 90 -21.02 30.41 -14.08
CA ARG A 90 -19.85 29.66 -13.59
C ARG A 90 -19.44 30.10 -12.20
N ASP A 91 -19.53 31.39 -11.90
CA ASP A 91 -19.05 31.92 -10.63
C ASP A 91 -19.81 31.32 -9.43
N PRO A 92 -21.16 31.28 -9.40
CA PRO A 92 -21.89 30.59 -8.34
C PRO A 92 -21.50 29.11 -8.16
N LEU A 93 -21.39 28.35 -9.26
CA LEU A 93 -20.99 26.94 -9.20
C LEU A 93 -19.56 26.76 -8.69
N ARG A 94 -18.65 27.65 -9.06
CA ARG A 94 -17.28 27.68 -8.52
C ARG A 94 -17.31 27.90 -7.01
N HIS A 95 -18.14 28.81 -6.51
CA HIS A 95 -18.30 29.04 -5.07
C HIS A 95 -18.82 27.78 -4.35
N HIS A 96 -19.72 27.01 -4.96
CA HIS A 96 -20.18 25.73 -4.38
C HIS A 96 -19.04 24.70 -4.28
N VAL A 97 -18.25 24.54 -5.36
CA VAL A 97 -17.08 23.64 -5.36
C VAL A 97 -16.06 24.08 -4.29
N GLU A 98 -15.79 25.39 -4.18
CA GLU A 98 -14.90 25.93 -3.17
C GLU A 98 -15.45 25.77 -1.74
N ALA A 99 -16.76 25.89 -1.54
CA ALA A 99 -17.40 25.66 -0.26
C ALA A 99 -17.22 24.20 0.20
N ALA A 100 -17.43 23.23 -0.69
CA ALA A 100 -17.17 21.82 -0.39
C ALA A 100 -15.71 21.59 0.02
N ARG A 101 -14.77 22.22 -0.69
CA ARG A 101 -13.33 22.15 -0.38
C ARG A 101 -13.00 22.73 0.99
N ARG A 102 -13.56 23.88 1.36
CA ARG A 102 -13.37 24.48 2.69
C ARG A 102 -13.89 23.59 3.82
N VAL A 103 -15.02 22.91 3.60
CA VAL A 103 -15.57 21.95 4.57
C VAL A 103 -14.67 20.72 4.71
N TRP A 104 -14.07 20.26 3.61
CA TRP A 104 -13.05 19.20 3.67
C TRP A 104 -11.79 19.64 4.45
N GLU A 105 -11.30 20.87 4.22
CA GLU A 105 -10.17 21.45 4.95
C GLU A 105 -10.48 21.53 6.46
N GLU A 106 -11.69 21.93 6.84
CA GLU A 106 -12.18 21.88 8.24
C GLU A 106 -12.07 20.45 8.83
N GLY A 107 -12.48 19.44 8.05
CA GLY A 107 -12.35 18.04 8.42
C GLY A 107 -10.90 17.60 8.64
N THR A 108 -9.98 18.03 7.76
CA THR A 108 -8.54 17.74 7.94
C THR A 108 -7.96 18.42 9.18
N ALA A 109 -8.42 19.63 9.53
CA ALA A 109 -8.02 20.31 10.76
C ALA A 109 -8.52 19.56 12.01
N PHE A 110 -9.75 19.03 12.00
CA PHE A 110 -10.24 18.17 13.08
C PHE A 110 -9.46 16.86 13.17
N LEU A 111 -9.09 16.28 12.03
CA LEU A 111 -8.29 15.07 11.97
C LEU A 111 -6.91 15.27 12.61
N GLY A 112 -6.23 16.37 12.30
CA GLY A 112 -4.96 16.74 12.93
C GLY A 112 -5.05 16.92 14.46
N ARG A 113 -6.22 17.31 14.96
CA ARG A 113 -6.52 17.40 16.40
C ARG A 113 -7.08 16.11 17.00
N ARG A 114 -7.09 15.01 16.24
CA ARG A 114 -7.64 13.69 16.64
C ARG A 114 -9.11 13.73 17.05
N ALA A 115 -9.84 14.74 16.57
CA ALA A 115 -11.28 14.88 16.81
C ALA A 115 -12.05 14.09 15.75
N PHE A 116 -11.88 12.76 15.71
CA PHE A 116 -12.35 11.89 14.63
C PHE A 116 -13.86 12.00 14.33
N GLY A 117 -14.69 12.16 15.36
CA GLY A 117 -16.14 12.37 15.16
C GLY A 117 -16.45 13.68 14.43
N LYS A 118 -15.74 14.76 14.74
CA LYS A 118 -15.88 16.05 14.05
C LYS A 118 -15.31 15.99 12.63
N ALA A 119 -14.17 15.31 12.46
CA ALA A 119 -13.55 15.09 11.15
C ALA A 119 -14.49 14.32 10.22
N ARG A 120 -15.06 13.20 10.70
CA ARG A 120 -16.06 12.41 9.95
C ARG A 120 -17.23 13.26 9.50
N ALA A 121 -17.85 13.99 10.45
CA ALA A 121 -19.01 14.83 10.16
C ALA A 121 -18.69 15.92 9.13
N ALA A 122 -17.48 16.49 9.16
CA ALA A 122 -17.04 17.47 8.17
C ALA A 122 -16.83 16.82 6.78
N PHE A 123 -16.16 15.67 6.69
CA PHE A 123 -16.00 14.98 5.40
C PHE A 123 -17.34 14.53 4.80
N GLU A 124 -18.27 14.04 5.62
CA GLU A 124 -19.64 13.69 5.17
C GLU A 124 -20.43 14.93 4.70
N ARG A 125 -20.21 16.11 5.32
CA ARG A 125 -20.76 17.37 4.80
C ARG A 125 -20.13 17.74 3.46
N ALA A 126 -18.81 17.61 3.32
CA ALA A 126 -18.10 17.94 2.08
C ALA A 126 -18.60 17.07 0.91
N VAL A 127 -18.79 15.77 1.12
CA VAL A 127 -19.37 14.85 0.11
C VAL A 127 -20.82 15.20 -0.22
N ARG A 128 -21.62 15.65 0.76
CA ARG A 128 -22.99 16.11 0.48
C ARG A 128 -23.04 17.40 -0.33
N THR A 129 -22.06 18.28 -0.16
CA THR A 129 -21.96 19.52 -0.94
C THR A 129 -21.40 19.27 -2.34
N ASP A 130 -20.45 18.35 -2.47
CA ASP A 130 -19.87 17.93 -3.75
C ASP A 130 -19.58 16.43 -3.72
N ALA A 131 -20.49 15.64 -4.30
CA ALA A 131 -20.41 14.19 -4.33
C ALA A 131 -19.22 13.69 -5.15
N ASP A 132 -18.66 14.53 -6.03
CA ASP A 132 -17.48 14.22 -6.84
C ASP A 132 -16.16 14.67 -6.17
N LEU A 133 -16.19 15.15 -4.91
CA LEU A 133 -14.99 15.56 -4.17
C LEU A 133 -14.18 14.33 -3.70
N GLU A 134 -13.27 13.87 -4.55
CA GLU A 134 -12.45 12.67 -4.30
C GLU A 134 -11.65 12.72 -2.99
N GLU A 135 -11.14 13.89 -2.61
CA GLU A 135 -10.37 14.07 -1.39
C GLU A 135 -11.18 13.74 -0.14
N ALA A 136 -12.46 14.14 -0.11
CA ALA A 136 -13.35 13.84 1.01
C ALA A 136 -13.69 12.34 1.09
N HIS A 137 -13.92 11.69 -0.04
CA HIS A 137 -14.11 10.24 -0.10
C HIS A 137 -12.86 9.48 0.36
N ARG A 138 -11.67 9.90 -0.09
CA ARG A 138 -10.39 9.31 0.35
C ARG A 138 -10.21 9.47 1.86
N SER A 139 -10.49 10.65 2.40
CA SER A 139 -10.42 10.92 3.84
C SER A 139 -11.40 10.06 4.65
N LEU A 140 -12.62 9.85 4.16
CA LEU A 140 -13.61 8.97 4.81
C LEU A 140 -13.17 7.50 4.81
N ARG A 141 -12.61 7.00 3.71
CA ARG A 141 -12.09 5.63 3.62
C ARG A 141 -10.92 5.37 4.56
N ALA A 142 -10.01 6.32 4.70
CA ALA A 142 -8.84 6.19 5.57
C ALA A 142 -9.17 6.37 7.07
N LEU A 143 -10.29 7.01 7.40
CA LEU A 143 -10.61 7.40 8.78
C LEU A 143 -10.69 6.22 9.78
N PRO A 144 -11.31 5.06 9.45
CA PRO A 144 -11.40 3.93 10.37
C PRO A 144 -10.02 3.37 10.77
N GLU A 145 -9.09 3.24 9.81
CA GLU A 145 -7.73 2.77 10.07
C GLU A 145 -6.98 3.74 11.00
N GLN A 146 -7.12 5.04 10.77
CA GLN A 146 -6.53 6.06 11.65
C GLN A 146 -7.14 6.00 13.06
N MET A 147 -8.46 5.82 13.17
CA MET A 147 -9.13 5.68 14.47
C MET A 147 -8.63 4.44 15.22
N LEU A 148 -8.44 3.32 14.53
CA LEU A 148 -7.90 2.09 15.11
C LEU A 148 -6.45 2.29 15.58
N ALA A 149 -5.60 2.89 14.74
CA ALA A 149 -4.21 3.20 15.10
C ALA A 149 -4.12 4.04 16.38
N TRP A 150 -4.96 5.09 16.49
CA TRP A 150 -4.99 5.93 17.69
C TRP A 150 -5.60 5.23 18.92
N LYS A 151 -6.46 4.23 18.72
CA LYS A 151 -6.94 3.36 19.80
C LYS A 151 -5.81 2.49 20.34
N GLU A 152 -5.03 1.86 19.45
CA GLU A 152 -3.85 1.06 19.85
C GLU A 152 -2.78 1.93 20.51
N TYR A 153 -2.54 3.15 20.02
CA TYR A 153 -1.65 4.10 20.71
C TYR A 153 -2.09 4.37 22.16
N ARG A 154 -3.40 4.58 22.41
CA ARG A 154 -3.92 4.78 23.78
C ARG A 154 -3.79 3.53 24.63
N ARG A 155 -3.96 2.35 24.04
CA ARG A 155 -3.73 1.07 24.72
C ARG A 155 -2.27 0.95 25.13
N GLY A 156 -1.33 1.32 24.25
CA GLY A 156 0.10 1.38 24.55
C GLY A 156 0.43 2.35 25.69
N GLU A 157 -0.18 3.54 25.69
CA GLU A 157 -0.01 4.51 26.79
C GLU A 157 -0.57 4.00 28.12
N ALA A 158 -1.67 3.23 28.11
CA ALA A 158 -2.22 2.61 29.31
C ALA A 158 -1.30 1.50 29.85
N ALA A 159 -0.88 0.56 29.00
CA ALA A 159 0.06 -0.50 29.36
C ALA A 159 1.39 0.07 29.90
N ARG A 160 1.91 1.13 29.27
CA ARG A 160 3.12 1.82 29.75
C ARG A 160 2.97 2.39 31.16
N LYS A 161 1.80 2.94 31.51
CA LYS A 161 1.53 3.45 32.87
C LYS A 161 1.47 2.32 33.91
N GLU A 162 1.01 1.15 33.50
CA GLU A 162 0.99 -0.08 34.30
C GLU A 162 2.37 -0.76 34.39
N LYS A 163 3.40 -0.19 33.72
CA LYS A 163 4.74 -0.76 33.57
C LYS A 163 4.77 -2.09 32.79
N ASP A 164 3.70 -2.41 32.06
CA ASP A 164 3.70 -3.45 31.04
C ASP A 164 4.35 -2.90 29.76
N PHE A 165 5.69 -2.93 29.76
CA PHE A 165 6.47 -2.39 28.65
C PHE A 165 6.39 -3.26 27.38
N GLU A 166 6.25 -4.58 27.51
CA GLU A 166 6.09 -5.48 26.36
C GLU A 166 4.73 -5.26 25.67
N GLY A 167 3.65 -5.19 26.44
CA GLY A 167 2.32 -4.86 25.92
C GLY A 167 2.26 -3.46 25.32
N ALA A 168 2.91 -2.48 25.96
CA ALA A 168 3.01 -1.13 25.41
C ALA A 168 3.74 -1.09 24.06
N PHE A 169 4.86 -1.80 23.94
CA PHE A 169 5.63 -1.88 22.70
C PHE A 169 4.82 -2.52 21.57
N GLY A 170 4.14 -3.65 21.85
CA GLY A 170 3.26 -4.32 20.89
C GLY A 170 2.13 -3.40 20.38
N SER A 171 1.44 -2.71 21.30
CA SER A 171 0.39 -1.75 20.93
C SER A 171 0.89 -0.58 20.07
N TYR A 172 2.12 -0.08 20.30
CA TYR A 172 2.69 0.95 19.42
C TYR A 172 3.08 0.42 18.04
N VAL A 173 3.58 -0.83 17.96
CA VAL A 173 3.84 -1.48 16.66
C VAL A 173 2.55 -1.65 15.88
N ASP A 174 1.47 -2.09 16.52
CA ASP A 174 0.15 -2.22 15.89
C ASP A 174 -0.41 -0.86 15.46
N ALA A 175 -0.24 0.18 16.27
CA ALA A 175 -0.60 1.54 15.89
C ALA A 175 0.16 2.03 14.64
N LEU A 176 1.45 1.68 14.51
CA LEU A 176 2.26 2.03 13.34
C LEU A 176 1.90 1.24 12.08
N LYS A 177 1.20 0.11 12.17
CA LYS A 177 0.67 -0.57 10.96
C LYS A 177 -0.37 0.32 10.25
N GLY A 178 -1.23 0.99 11.02
CA GLY A 178 -2.22 1.93 10.47
C GLY A 178 -1.66 3.34 10.20
N LEU A 179 -0.60 3.74 10.90
CA LEU A 179 0.04 5.06 10.76
C LEU A 179 1.58 4.96 10.71
N PRO A 180 2.16 4.36 9.66
CA PRO A 180 3.61 4.07 9.60
C PRO A 180 4.47 5.34 9.63
N GLY A 181 3.88 6.46 9.19
CA GLY A 181 4.48 7.79 9.11
C GLY A 181 4.43 8.62 10.41
N ASP A 182 3.73 8.18 11.45
CA ASP A 182 3.46 9.02 12.62
C ASP A 182 4.67 9.14 13.57
N ALA A 183 5.16 10.37 13.75
CA ALA A 183 6.34 10.64 14.56
C ALA A 183 6.10 10.48 16.06
N GLU A 184 4.88 10.74 16.54
CA GLU A 184 4.55 10.61 17.97
C GLU A 184 4.49 9.15 18.38
N ILE A 185 3.82 8.31 17.58
CA ILE A 185 3.72 6.88 17.84
C ILE A 185 5.10 6.23 17.79
N ARG A 186 5.94 6.61 16.80
CA ARG A 186 7.34 6.15 16.74
C ARG A 186 8.14 6.53 17.98
N ALA A 187 8.09 7.81 18.38
CA ALA A 187 8.81 8.26 19.57
C ALA A 187 8.33 7.55 20.86
N ALA A 188 7.04 7.22 20.96
CA ALA A 188 6.50 6.47 22.08
C ALA A 188 7.01 5.02 22.11
N ARG A 189 7.00 4.34 20.95
CA ARG A 189 7.62 3.02 20.79
C ARG A 189 9.09 3.03 21.20
N ASP A 190 9.86 4.00 20.71
CA ASP A 190 11.31 4.06 20.94
C ASP A 190 11.63 4.27 22.42
N ARG A 191 10.84 5.09 23.13
CA ARG A 191 10.97 5.25 24.59
C ARG A 191 10.75 3.93 25.34
N VAL A 192 9.76 3.15 24.94
CA VAL A 192 9.47 1.86 25.58
C VAL A 192 10.52 0.82 25.22
N ALA A 193 11.03 0.84 23.99
CA ALA A 193 12.14 -0.02 23.56
C ALA A 193 13.37 0.14 24.49
N VAL A 194 13.76 1.39 24.79
CA VAL A 194 14.86 1.67 25.72
C VAL A 194 14.61 1.08 27.11
N GLN A 195 13.37 1.16 27.62
CA GLN A 195 13.00 0.61 28.93
C GLN A 195 13.06 -0.93 28.96
N LEU A 196 12.74 -1.58 27.84
CA LEU A 196 12.88 -3.03 27.68
C LEU A 196 14.35 -3.48 27.52
N GLY A 197 15.31 -2.55 27.55
CA GLY A 197 16.70 -2.88 27.24
C GLY A 197 16.93 -3.18 25.75
N ILE A 198 15.94 -2.88 24.89
CA ILE A 198 16.10 -2.89 23.43
C ILE A 198 16.92 -1.65 23.09
N ARG A 199 18.25 -1.79 23.14
CA ARG A 199 19.18 -0.68 22.94
C ARG A 199 19.37 -0.34 21.46
N GLU A 200 19.17 -1.30 20.57
CA GLU A 200 19.42 -1.16 19.13
C GLU A 200 18.45 -2.06 18.35
N SER A 201 17.89 -1.55 17.24
CA SER A 201 17.03 -2.34 16.35
C SER A 201 17.81 -2.75 15.10
N PHE A 202 17.98 -4.04 14.88
CA PHE A 202 18.49 -4.54 13.61
C PHE A 202 17.40 -4.53 12.55
N ARG A 203 17.74 -4.11 11.32
CA ARG A 203 16.84 -4.23 10.17
C ARG A 203 17.62 -4.87 9.02
N LEU A 204 17.16 -6.03 8.58
CA LEU A 204 17.66 -6.73 7.40
C LEU A 204 16.63 -6.59 6.29
N VAL A 205 17.04 -6.26 5.07
CA VAL A 205 16.09 -6.13 3.96
C VAL A 205 16.63 -6.89 2.74
N GLY A 206 15.89 -7.91 2.33
CA GLY A 206 16.02 -8.62 1.05
C GLY A 206 15.02 -8.08 0.02
N GLU A 207 15.03 -8.61 -1.22
CA GLU A 207 14.00 -8.27 -2.24
C GLU A 207 12.58 -8.65 -1.77
N SER A 208 12.48 -9.58 -0.83
CA SER A 208 11.35 -9.76 0.09
C SER A 208 11.73 -9.19 1.45
N VAL A 209 11.09 -8.08 1.82
CA VAL A 209 11.40 -7.35 3.06
C VAL A 209 11.00 -8.18 4.28
N VAL A 210 11.97 -8.67 5.06
CA VAL A 210 11.72 -9.23 6.40
C VAL A 210 12.24 -8.24 7.45
N CYS A 211 11.35 -7.39 7.95
CA CYS A 211 11.67 -6.52 9.09
C CYS A 211 11.59 -7.32 10.40
N THR A 212 12.73 -7.80 10.91
CA THR A 212 12.78 -8.42 12.24
C THR A 212 13.51 -7.50 13.22
N VAL A 213 12.80 -7.04 14.26
CA VAL A 213 13.44 -6.39 15.42
C VAL A 213 14.10 -7.48 16.26
N LEU A 214 15.43 -7.51 16.30
CA LEU A 214 16.18 -8.47 17.10
C LEU A 214 16.36 -7.95 18.53
N ILE A 215 16.09 -8.82 19.52
CA ILE A 215 16.15 -8.51 20.95
C ILE A 215 17.21 -9.43 21.59
N GLY A 216 18.15 -8.85 22.36
CA GLY A 216 19.20 -9.60 23.10
C GLY A 216 20.64 -9.20 22.73
N ASP A 217 21.63 -9.88 23.30
CA ASP A 217 23.08 -9.64 23.06
C ASP A 217 23.70 -10.60 22.02
N SER A 218 22.89 -11.50 21.46
CA SER A 218 23.32 -12.42 20.40
C SER A 218 22.14 -12.89 19.56
N PHE A 219 22.37 -13.09 18.27
CA PHE A 219 21.40 -13.72 17.38
C PHE A 219 22.10 -14.59 16.32
N ASP A 220 21.47 -15.71 15.99
CA ASP A 220 21.98 -16.67 15.04
C ASP A 220 21.37 -16.45 13.65
N ILE A 221 22.20 -16.70 12.65
CA ILE A 221 21.94 -16.48 11.24
C ILE A 221 22.17 -17.80 10.51
N GLY A 222 21.21 -18.23 9.70
CA GLY A 222 21.40 -19.45 8.92
C GLY A 222 20.14 -19.89 8.20
N ARG A 223 20.14 -21.14 7.75
CA ARG A 223 18.97 -21.80 7.19
C ARG A 223 18.29 -22.64 8.26
N ASN A 224 17.01 -22.43 8.52
CA ASN A 224 16.29 -23.32 9.43
C ASN A 224 16.04 -24.68 8.77
N PHE A 225 16.30 -25.75 9.51
CA PHE A 225 16.03 -27.13 9.08
C PHE A 225 15.40 -27.93 10.24
N PRO A 226 14.53 -28.91 9.97
CA PRO A 226 13.95 -29.76 11.01
C PRO A 226 15.02 -30.39 11.93
N GLY A 227 14.85 -30.25 13.24
CA GLY A 227 15.77 -30.77 14.27
C GLY A 227 17.01 -29.91 14.55
N SER A 228 17.15 -28.74 13.91
CA SER A 228 18.22 -27.77 14.20
C SER A 228 17.73 -26.63 15.09
N ARG A 229 18.68 -25.95 15.77
CA ARG A 229 18.39 -24.73 16.54
C ARG A 229 17.82 -23.66 15.60
N VAL A 230 16.71 -23.04 16.00
CA VAL A 230 16.04 -21.98 15.23
C VAL A 230 16.94 -20.75 15.17
N ASN A 231 17.32 -20.33 13.96
CA ASN A 231 18.00 -19.07 13.73
C ASN A 231 16.99 -17.92 13.78
N GLN A 232 17.35 -16.83 14.45
CA GLN A 232 16.53 -15.61 14.49
C GLN A 232 16.48 -14.90 13.13
N ILE A 233 17.53 -15.07 12.31
CA ILE A 233 17.56 -14.63 10.92
C ILE A 233 17.68 -15.85 10.04
N THR A 234 16.64 -16.09 9.24
CA THR A 234 16.54 -17.30 8.42
C THR A 234 16.63 -16.95 6.94
N PHE A 235 17.53 -17.64 6.23
CA PHE A 235 17.59 -17.60 4.78
C PHE A 235 16.97 -18.85 4.16
N LEU A 236 16.23 -18.65 3.07
CA LEU A 236 15.53 -19.72 2.35
C LEU A 236 16.41 -20.41 1.29
N SER A 237 17.62 -19.93 1.06
CA SER A 237 18.51 -20.50 0.04
C SER A 237 19.18 -21.77 0.55
N ASP A 238 18.99 -22.89 -0.14
CA ASP A 238 19.54 -24.21 0.22
C ASP A 238 21.07 -24.25 0.33
N GLY A 239 21.75 -23.33 -0.35
CA GLY A 239 23.20 -23.24 -0.28
C GLY A 239 23.72 -22.61 1.02
N ILE A 240 22.87 -21.95 1.80
CA ILE A 240 23.22 -21.37 3.10
C ILE A 240 23.18 -22.46 4.18
N SER A 241 24.25 -22.55 4.96
CA SER A 241 24.37 -23.50 6.06
C SER A 241 23.29 -23.33 7.13
N ARG A 242 22.98 -24.44 7.81
CA ARG A 242 21.94 -24.49 8.85
C ARG A 242 22.21 -23.55 10.02
N THR A 243 23.47 -23.38 10.38
CA THR A 243 23.93 -22.39 11.35
C THR A 243 25.11 -21.70 10.70
N HIS A 244 24.82 -20.63 9.97
CA HIS A 244 25.78 -19.99 9.08
C HIS A 244 26.69 -19.04 9.85
N GLY A 245 26.12 -18.23 10.71
CA GLY A 245 26.86 -17.28 11.53
C GLY A 245 26.11 -16.90 12.78
N THR A 246 26.80 -16.25 13.70
CA THR A 246 26.21 -15.65 14.88
C THR A 246 26.68 -14.22 14.96
N VAL A 247 25.78 -13.30 15.27
CA VAL A 247 26.14 -11.92 15.56
C VAL A 247 26.02 -11.76 17.06
N ARG A 248 27.14 -11.38 17.68
CA ARG A 248 27.25 -11.26 19.14
C ARG A 248 27.81 -9.92 19.51
N ARG A 249 27.44 -9.45 20.69
CA ARG A 249 28.05 -8.27 21.26
C ARG A 249 29.41 -8.63 21.88
N GLY A 250 30.46 -7.95 21.43
CA GLY A 250 31.78 -8.01 22.02
C GLY A 250 31.82 -7.34 23.40
N GLY A 251 32.86 -7.63 24.18
CA GLY A 251 33.05 -7.01 25.51
C GLY A 251 33.29 -5.50 25.48
N ASP A 252 33.59 -4.95 24.30
CA ASP A 252 33.70 -3.52 23.98
C ASP A 252 32.36 -2.88 23.57
N GLY A 253 31.28 -3.67 23.54
CA GLY A 253 29.95 -3.22 23.14
C GLY A 253 29.71 -3.21 21.63
N CYS A 254 30.72 -3.52 20.80
CA CYS A 254 30.59 -3.62 19.35
C CYS A 254 29.90 -4.92 18.93
N TRP A 255 29.09 -4.87 17.88
CA TRP A 255 28.56 -6.09 17.27
C TRP A 255 29.61 -6.75 16.41
N VAL A 256 29.76 -8.05 16.57
CA VAL A 256 30.70 -8.87 15.82
C VAL A 256 29.92 -9.98 15.15
N LEU A 257 29.97 -10.01 13.83
CA LEU A 257 29.57 -11.16 13.05
C LEU A 257 30.69 -12.21 13.14
N GLU A 258 30.31 -13.44 13.45
CA GLU A 258 31.18 -14.59 13.47
C GLU A 258 30.62 -15.63 12.49
N ASP A 259 31.39 -15.95 11.47
CA ASP A 259 31.09 -16.97 10.47
C ASP A 259 31.41 -18.34 11.07
N LEU A 260 30.37 -19.15 11.27
CA LEU A 260 30.47 -20.47 11.90
C LEU A 260 30.80 -21.58 10.89
N GLN A 261 30.99 -21.21 9.63
CA GLN A 261 31.21 -22.13 8.50
C GLN A 261 32.55 -21.87 7.81
N HIS A 262 33.44 -21.10 8.46
CA HIS A 262 34.82 -20.80 8.07
C HIS A 262 34.97 -20.29 6.64
N GLY A 263 34.68 -19.01 6.46
CA GLY A 263 34.90 -18.33 5.21
C GLY A 263 33.89 -18.84 4.20
N VAL A 264 32.61 -18.53 4.45
CA VAL A 264 31.47 -18.41 3.54
C VAL A 264 30.73 -17.08 3.72
N THR A 265 31.24 -16.18 4.57
CA THR A 265 30.75 -14.81 4.68
C THR A 265 31.79 -13.80 4.22
N ASP A 266 31.37 -12.83 3.43
CA ASP A 266 32.18 -11.65 3.12
C ASP A 266 31.60 -10.43 3.83
N ALA A 267 32.46 -9.51 4.27
CA ALA A 267 32.09 -8.16 4.68
C ALA A 267 32.85 -7.15 3.81
N ASN A 268 32.14 -6.21 3.22
CA ASN A 268 32.64 -5.22 2.27
C ASN A 268 33.47 -5.85 1.13
N GLY A 269 33.00 -7.00 0.62
CA GLY A 269 33.66 -7.73 -0.46
C GLY A 269 34.94 -8.48 -0.06
N LYS A 270 35.22 -8.63 1.24
CA LYS A 270 36.34 -9.41 1.76
C LYS A 270 35.84 -10.56 2.62
N ARG A 271 36.40 -11.75 2.43
CA ARG A 271 36.12 -12.93 3.27
C ARG A 271 36.42 -12.63 4.73
N VAL A 272 35.50 -12.95 5.64
CA VAL A 272 35.67 -12.74 7.07
C VAL A 272 35.30 -13.99 7.85
N GLU A 273 36.11 -14.34 8.85
CA GLU A 273 35.73 -15.31 9.88
C GLU A 273 35.07 -14.61 11.06
N ARG A 274 35.57 -13.41 11.40
CA ARG A 274 34.97 -12.50 12.36
C ARG A 274 35.07 -11.08 11.81
N HIS A 275 33.98 -10.32 11.90
CA HIS A 275 33.94 -8.94 11.43
C HIS A 275 33.16 -8.07 12.41
N PRO A 276 33.78 -7.03 12.99
CA PRO A 276 33.05 -6.03 13.76
C PRO A 276 32.13 -5.27 12.81
N LEU A 277 30.82 -5.43 13.01
CA LEU A 277 29.78 -4.79 12.22
C LEU A 277 29.75 -3.30 12.50
N ARG A 278 29.83 -2.52 11.44
CA ARG A 278 29.66 -1.07 11.43
C ARG A 278 28.47 -0.69 10.57
N HIS A 279 27.95 0.50 10.83
CA HIS A 279 27.00 1.15 9.94
C HIS A 279 27.54 1.19 8.50
N GLY A 280 26.76 0.64 7.55
CA GLY A 280 27.10 0.65 6.12
C GLY A 280 27.92 -0.56 5.64
N ASP A 281 28.21 -1.52 6.52
CA ASP A 281 28.94 -2.72 6.12
C ASP A 281 28.10 -3.60 5.19
N ARG A 282 28.69 -4.08 4.09
CA ARG A 282 28.04 -4.98 3.14
C ARG A 282 28.42 -6.41 3.40
N LEU A 283 27.54 -7.19 3.99
CA LEU A 283 27.74 -8.62 4.07
C LEU A 283 27.36 -9.31 2.76
N ALA A 284 28.07 -10.37 2.39
CA ALA A 284 27.59 -11.33 1.40
C ALA A 284 27.67 -12.71 2.03
N ILE A 285 26.54 -13.42 2.02
CA ILE A 285 26.40 -14.73 2.64
C ILE A 285 26.42 -15.73 1.49
N TRP A 286 27.52 -16.45 1.38
CA TRP A 286 27.80 -17.32 0.25
C TRP A 286 27.23 -18.71 0.52
N PRO A 287 26.69 -19.36 -0.51
CA PRO A 287 26.48 -20.78 -0.42
C PRO A 287 27.81 -21.55 -0.40
N LEU A 288 27.80 -22.78 0.15
CA LEU A 288 28.97 -23.68 0.19
C LEU A 288 29.57 -23.95 -1.20
N GLU A 289 28.77 -23.81 -2.25
CA GLU A 289 29.20 -23.85 -3.65
C GLU A 289 29.52 -22.42 -4.14
N ARG A 290 30.74 -22.19 -4.64
CA ARG A 290 31.36 -20.87 -4.91
C ARG A 290 30.68 -20.00 -5.99
N GLN A 291 29.41 -19.62 -5.81
CA GLN A 291 28.72 -18.55 -6.56
C GLN A 291 27.84 -17.71 -5.62
N PRO A 292 27.89 -16.37 -5.68
CA PRO A 292 27.15 -15.52 -4.73
C PRO A 292 25.65 -15.60 -5.01
N ARG A 293 24.85 -15.90 -3.98
CA ARG A 293 23.37 -15.93 -4.07
C ARG A 293 22.66 -14.94 -3.15
N ALA A 294 23.32 -14.35 -2.15
CA ALA A 294 22.74 -13.30 -1.32
C ALA A 294 23.79 -12.26 -0.90
N ILE A 295 23.51 -10.97 -1.16
CA ILE A 295 24.26 -9.83 -0.64
C ILE A 295 23.33 -9.08 0.32
N VAL A 296 23.79 -8.82 1.53
CA VAL A 296 23.07 -8.23 2.65
C VAL A 296 23.85 -7.02 3.16
N GLU A 297 23.39 -5.79 2.91
CA GLU A 297 23.98 -4.61 3.55
C GLU A 297 23.46 -4.48 5.00
N ILE A 298 24.33 -4.11 5.93
CA ILE A 298 24.06 -3.98 7.36
C ILE A 298 24.16 -2.51 7.73
N ASP A 299 23.07 -2.00 8.28
CA ASP A 299 22.98 -0.69 8.91
C ASP A 299 22.83 -0.91 10.43
N VAL A 300 23.94 -0.87 11.18
CA VAL A 300 23.94 -0.85 12.65
C VAL A 300 23.98 0.60 13.12
N ARG A 301 22.94 1.09 13.79
CA ARG A 301 22.98 2.41 14.46
C ARG A 301 22.76 2.25 15.95
N THR A 302 23.62 2.87 16.72
CA THR A 302 23.47 3.00 18.17
C THR A 302 22.50 4.14 18.47
N ALA A 303 21.74 4.05 19.57
CA ALA A 303 20.67 4.97 19.92
C ALA A 303 21.12 6.42 20.28
N ASP A 304 22.42 6.73 20.26
CA ASP A 304 22.97 7.95 20.88
C ASP A 304 23.33 9.09 19.92
N GLU A 305 23.20 8.96 18.60
CA GLU A 305 23.50 10.05 17.67
C GLU A 305 22.22 10.67 17.06
N GLU A 306 21.78 11.73 17.75
CA GLU A 306 20.82 12.78 17.42
C GLU A 306 19.98 12.72 16.12
N ARG A 307 18.68 13.02 16.33
CA ARG A 307 17.75 13.65 15.38
C ARG A 307 17.38 12.83 14.14
N GLY A 308 16.34 12.03 14.32
CA GLY A 308 15.32 11.82 13.29
C GLY A 308 15.84 11.40 11.93
N MET A 309 16.24 10.14 11.78
CA MET A 309 16.38 9.52 10.46
C MET A 309 15.93 8.06 10.52
N SER A 310 14.77 7.81 9.92
CA SER A 310 14.38 6.50 9.40
C SER A 310 15.23 6.23 8.17
N ALA A 311 15.95 5.11 8.12
CA ALA A 311 16.69 4.70 6.93
C ALA A 311 16.22 3.33 6.42
N THR A 312 16.25 3.22 5.09
CA THR A 312 15.70 2.17 4.25
C THR A 312 16.85 1.41 3.60
N LEU A 313 16.72 0.10 3.45
CA LEU A 313 17.79 -0.80 3.00
C LEU A 313 17.33 -1.51 1.72
N PHE A 314 18.23 -1.66 0.74
CA PHE A 314 17.95 -2.23 -0.59
C PHE A 314 18.72 -3.54 -0.78
N CYS A 315 18.06 -4.53 -1.39
CA CYS A 315 18.71 -5.75 -1.86
C CYS A 315 18.61 -5.84 -3.39
N ARG A 316 19.60 -6.49 -4.00
CA ARG A 316 19.63 -6.82 -5.43
C ARG A 316 20.18 -8.24 -5.55
N GLU A 317 19.36 -9.19 -5.96
CA GLU A 317 19.85 -10.55 -6.24
C GLU A 317 20.65 -10.58 -7.55
N ALA A 318 21.65 -11.47 -7.61
CA ALA A 318 22.38 -11.74 -8.85
C ALA A 318 21.48 -12.54 -9.84
N PRO A 319 21.56 -12.27 -11.15
CA PRO A 319 20.53 -12.61 -12.13
C PRO A 319 20.58 -14.08 -12.61
N THR A 320 20.42 -15.06 -11.72
CA THR A 320 20.54 -16.49 -12.12
C THR A 320 19.39 -17.42 -11.71
N ALA A 321 18.46 -17.02 -10.83
CA ALA A 321 17.22 -17.78 -10.65
C ALA A 321 16.15 -17.20 -11.58
N LYS A 322 15.69 -17.96 -12.58
CA LYS A 322 14.51 -17.58 -13.38
C LYS A 322 13.31 -17.51 -12.45
N ARG A 323 12.95 -16.30 -12.02
CA ARG A 323 11.70 -16.01 -11.30
C ARG A 323 10.53 -16.51 -12.14
N ARG A 324 9.62 -17.28 -11.51
CA ARG A 324 8.35 -17.72 -12.11
C ARG A 324 7.14 -16.93 -11.59
N GLY A 325 7.23 -16.39 -10.36
CA GLY A 325 6.22 -15.51 -9.77
C GLY A 325 6.38 -15.24 -8.25
N GLN A 326 5.51 -14.39 -7.70
CA GLN A 326 5.40 -13.95 -6.30
C GLN A 326 3.93 -14.01 -5.87
N ILE A 327 3.68 -14.52 -4.65
CA ILE A 327 2.36 -14.54 -4.01
C ILE A 327 2.42 -13.91 -2.62
N GLU A 328 1.43 -13.10 -2.31
CA GLU A 328 1.29 -12.45 -1.01
C GLU A 328 0.07 -13.00 -0.28
N PHE A 329 0.26 -13.43 0.96
CA PHE A 329 -0.80 -13.93 1.82
C PHE A 329 -0.96 -13.04 3.05
N SER A 330 -2.20 -12.79 3.45
CA SER A 330 -2.54 -12.29 4.78
C SER A 330 -3.23 -13.39 5.60
N SER A 331 -2.87 -13.54 6.87
CA SER A 331 -3.57 -14.41 7.81
C SER A 331 -4.03 -13.60 9.01
N GLY A 332 -5.17 -13.96 9.61
CA GLY A 332 -5.69 -13.26 10.78
C GLY A 332 -4.81 -13.38 12.03
N ALA A 333 -3.83 -14.30 12.05
CA ALA A 333 -2.97 -14.61 13.21
C ALA A 333 -1.53 -14.06 13.08
N VAL A 334 -1.03 -13.88 11.86
CA VAL A 334 0.34 -13.40 11.57
C VAL A 334 0.24 -12.48 10.35
N GLY A 335 0.87 -11.29 10.43
CA GLY A 335 0.77 -10.26 9.40
C GLY A 335 1.14 -10.73 7.99
N VAL A 336 0.90 -9.85 7.00
CA VAL A 336 1.13 -10.12 5.57
C VAL A 336 2.50 -10.74 5.36
N SER A 337 2.53 -11.94 4.78
CA SER A 337 3.72 -12.71 4.49
C SER A 337 3.86 -12.86 2.98
N VAL A 338 5.00 -12.41 2.45
CA VAL A 338 5.31 -12.43 1.02
C VAL A 338 6.16 -13.67 0.72
N TYR A 339 5.69 -14.53 -0.17
CA TYR A 339 6.42 -15.73 -0.56
C TYR A 339 6.84 -15.62 -2.03
N ALA A 340 8.15 -15.48 -2.27
CA ALA A 340 8.73 -15.59 -3.59
C ALA A 340 8.89 -17.07 -3.96
N LEU A 341 8.41 -17.46 -5.13
CA LEU A 341 8.49 -18.84 -5.58
C LEU A 341 9.84 -19.07 -6.28
N ILE A 342 10.83 -19.49 -5.49
CA ILE A 342 12.22 -19.71 -5.93
C ILE A 342 12.41 -21.17 -6.47
N GLY A 343 11.33 -21.96 -6.57
CA GLY A 343 11.32 -23.36 -7.02
C GLY A 343 10.13 -23.72 -7.92
N GLU A 344 9.70 -25.00 -7.94
CA GLU A 344 8.51 -25.44 -8.70
C GLU A 344 7.20 -25.37 -7.89
N LYS A 345 7.30 -25.37 -6.55
CA LYS A 345 6.15 -25.34 -5.63
C LYS A 345 6.49 -24.74 -4.26
N ILE A 346 5.46 -24.32 -3.52
CA ILE A 346 5.50 -23.96 -2.09
C ILE A 346 4.59 -24.95 -1.35
N SER A 347 5.11 -25.69 -0.36
CA SER A 347 4.27 -26.51 0.52
C SER A 347 3.87 -25.73 1.79
N PHE A 348 2.62 -25.89 2.24
CA PHE A 348 2.09 -25.31 3.48
C PHE A 348 1.45 -26.40 4.35
N GLY A 349 1.40 -26.19 5.67
CA GLY A 349 0.75 -27.11 6.62
C GLY A 349 1.36 -27.06 8.02
N GLY A 350 0.78 -27.79 8.96
CA GLY A 350 1.27 -27.91 10.34
C GLY A 350 2.40 -28.94 10.51
N GLY A 351 2.69 -29.73 9.48
CA GLY A 351 3.73 -30.76 9.50
C GLY A 351 5.14 -30.20 9.29
N ALA A 352 6.14 -30.89 9.84
CA ALA A 352 7.55 -30.47 9.77
C ALA A 352 8.13 -30.43 8.34
N GLU A 353 7.47 -31.08 7.36
CA GLU A 353 7.87 -31.13 5.95
C GLU A 353 7.29 -29.97 5.11
N ALA A 354 6.43 -29.12 5.68
CA ALA A 354 5.89 -27.95 5.01
C ALA A 354 6.93 -26.81 4.96
N LEU A 355 7.09 -26.17 3.81
CA LEU A 355 7.93 -24.97 3.64
C LEU A 355 7.38 -23.79 4.45
N VAL A 356 6.06 -23.63 4.46
CA VAL A 356 5.33 -22.66 5.27
C VAL A 356 4.61 -23.40 6.39
N GLN A 357 5.21 -23.37 7.58
CA GLN A 357 4.62 -24.01 8.75
C GLN A 357 3.57 -23.10 9.38
N ILE A 358 2.33 -23.58 9.37
CA ILE A 358 1.20 -22.90 9.98
C ILE A 358 0.59 -23.86 10.98
N GLU A 359 0.68 -23.51 12.27
CA GLU A 359 0.14 -24.34 13.35
C GLU A 359 -1.36 -24.56 13.14
N GLY A 360 -1.79 -25.83 13.13
CA GLY A 360 -3.19 -26.22 12.88
C GLY A 360 -3.61 -26.23 11.40
N ALA A 361 -2.71 -25.90 10.46
CA ALA A 361 -3.05 -25.95 9.04
C ALA A 361 -2.97 -27.37 8.46
N ALA A 362 -3.94 -27.70 7.60
CA ALA A 362 -3.87 -28.88 6.76
C ALA A 362 -2.75 -28.76 5.71
N PRO A 363 -2.12 -29.87 5.31
CA PRO A 363 -1.08 -29.87 4.29
C PRO A 363 -1.66 -29.51 2.91
N GLY A 364 -0.90 -28.74 2.13
CA GLY A 364 -1.17 -28.52 0.71
C GLY A 364 -0.04 -27.78 0.02
N GLU A 365 -0.23 -27.52 -1.27
CA GLU A 365 0.81 -27.02 -2.16
C GLU A 365 0.32 -25.86 -3.02
N ILE A 366 1.20 -24.89 -3.28
CA ILE A 366 1.01 -23.86 -4.31
C ILE A 366 2.00 -24.15 -5.42
N LEU A 367 1.48 -24.35 -6.61
CA LEU A 367 2.20 -24.58 -7.85
C LEU A 367 2.12 -23.31 -8.70
N TRP A 368 3.07 -23.12 -9.60
CA TRP A 368 3.01 -22.03 -10.57
C TRP A 368 3.04 -22.59 -11.99
N ASP A 369 1.93 -22.43 -12.71
CA ASP A 369 1.88 -22.60 -14.16
C ASP A 369 2.31 -21.28 -14.83
N GLU A 370 2.73 -21.29 -16.10
CA GLU A 370 3.19 -20.12 -16.87
C GLU A 370 2.20 -18.93 -16.85
N LYS A 371 0.96 -19.15 -16.40
CA LYS A 371 -0.14 -18.18 -16.43
C LYS A 371 -0.73 -17.82 -15.05
N CYS A 372 -0.54 -18.64 -14.01
CA CYS A 372 -1.16 -18.42 -12.70
C CYS A 372 -0.61 -19.34 -11.58
N ALA A 373 -0.80 -18.90 -10.34
CA ALA A 373 -0.67 -19.77 -9.17
C ALA A 373 -1.84 -20.75 -9.09
N LEU A 374 -1.56 -22.01 -8.77
CA LEU A 374 -2.52 -23.07 -8.52
C LEU A 374 -2.34 -23.56 -7.08
N VAL A 375 -3.44 -23.85 -6.38
CA VAL A 375 -3.40 -24.51 -5.08
C VAL A 375 -3.87 -25.96 -5.20
N ARG A 376 -3.24 -26.85 -4.44
CA ARG A 376 -3.53 -28.27 -4.37
C ARG A 376 -3.69 -28.71 -2.91
N ASP A 377 -4.65 -29.59 -2.65
CA ASP A 377 -4.74 -30.27 -1.34
C ASP A 377 -3.59 -31.28 -1.21
N GLY A 378 -3.04 -31.39 0.00
CA GLY A 378 -1.92 -32.29 0.33
C GLY A 378 -2.34 -33.74 0.64
N GLY A 379 -3.61 -34.08 0.48
CA GLY A 379 -4.17 -35.41 0.70
C GLY A 379 -5.07 -35.54 1.95
N GLU A 380 -5.37 -34.45 2.64
CA GLU A 380 -6.26 -34.44 3.82
C GLU A 380 -7.71 -34.02 3.49
N GLY A 381 -7.98 -33.50 2.30
CA GLY A 381 -9.31 -33.06 1.88
C GLY A 381 -9.83 -31.87 2.69
N LYS A 382 -8.92 -30.98 3.10
CA LYS A 382 -9.20 -29.86 4.01
C LYS A 382 -8.79 -28.50 3.45
N VAL A 383 -8.13 -28.47 2.29
CA VAL A 383 -7.83 -27.24 1.57
C VAL A 383 -9.06 -26.80 0.79
N ALA A 384 -9.54 -25.58 1.04
CA ALA A 384 -10.65 -24.98 0.31
C ALA A 384 -10.26 -23.60 -0.23
N VAL A 385 -10.83 -23.20 -1.37
CA VAL A 385 -10.72 -21.84 -1.90
C VAL A 385 -12.12 -21.23 -1.95
N ASN A 386 -12.30 -20.08 -1.33
CA ASN A 386 -13.57 -19.36 -1.22
C ASN A 386 -14.72 -20.26 -0.68
N GLY A 387 -14.38 -21.16 0.26
CA GLY A 387 -15.34 -22.07 0.90
C GLY A 387 -15.60 -23.39 0.16
N GLU A 388 -15.00 -23.60 -1.01
CA GLU A 388 -15.13 -24.83 -1.79
C GLU A 388 -13.86 -25.68 -1.71
N LEU A 389 -13.99 -26.96 -1.36
CA LEU A 389 -12.85 -27.88 -1.27
C LEU A 389 -12.14 -28.02 -2.62
N VAL A 390 -10.81 -28.10 -2.57
CA VAL A 390 -9.96 -28.25 -3.74
C VAL A 390 -9.87 -29.72 -4.12
N GLU A 391 -10.50 -30.09 -5.23
CA GLU A 391 -10.35 -31.41 -5.86
C GLU A 391 -9.31 -31.31 -7.00
N GLY A 392 -8.12 -31.86 -6.77
CA GLY A 392 -6.99 -31.69 -7.71
C GLY A 392 -6.35 -30.31 -7.55
N GLU A 393 -6.30 -29.52 -8.63
CA GLU A 393 -5.65 -28.20 -8.65
C GLU A 393 -6.67 -27.09 -8.93
N ARG A 394 -6.53 -25.97 -8.23
CA ARG A 394 -7.42 -24.81 -8.39
C ARG A 394 -6.63 -23.52 -8.57
N PRO A 395 -6.92 -22.70 -9.60
CA PRO A 395 -6.23 -21.44 -9.79
C PRO A 395 -6.57 -20.44 -8.68
N LEU A 396 -5.54 -19.75 -8.20
CA LEU A 396 -5.65 -18.65 -7.26
C LEU A 396 -5.71 -17.31 -8.00
N ARG A 397 -6.50 -16.40 -7.44
CA ARG A 397 -6.66 -15.01 -7.88
C ARG A 397 -6.50 -14.08 -6.69
N HIS A 398 -6.17 -12.82 -6.99
CA HIS A 398 -6.23 -11.75 -6.00
C HIS A 398 -7.62 -11.72 -5.35
N GLY A 399 -7.65 -11.68 -4.02
CA GLY A 399 -8.85 -11.70 -3.19
C GLY A 399 -9.36 -13.09 -2.82
N ASP A 400 -8.77 -14.17 -3.34
CA ASP A 400 -9.17 -15.53 -2.97
C ASP A 400 -8.81 -15.84 -1.52
N ARG A 401 -9.71 -16.55 -0.84
CA ARG A 401 -9.53 -17.06 0.52
C ARG A 401 -9.21 -18.54 0.51
N VAL A 402 -8.02 -18.91 0.92
CA VAL A 402 -7.55 -20.28 1.00
C VAL A 402 -7.67 -20.76 2.45
N ALA A 403 -8.60 -21.66 2.72
CA ALA A 403 -8.74 -22.30 4.02
C ALA A 403 -7.93 -23.60 4.07
N LEU A 404 -7.15 -23.78 5.15
CA LEU A 404 -6.24 -24.89 5.37
C LEU A 404 -6.62 -25.66 6.63
N GLY A 405 -7.79 -26.31 6.67
CA GLY A 405 -8.20 -27.16 7.81
C GLY A 405 -8.35 -26.48 9.19
N GLY A 406 -8.19 -25.16 9.28
CA GLY A 406 -8.27 -24.39 10.54
C GLY A 406 -7.74 -22.96 10.44
N VAL A 407 -6.91 -22.66 9.44
CA VAL A 407 -6.39 -21.32 9.16
C VAL A 407 -6.88 -20.83 7.80
N GLU A 408 -7.27 -19.55 7.70
CA GLU A 408 -7.64 -18.90 6.45
C GLU A 408 -6.54 -17.92 6.01
N LEU A 409 -6.13 -18.03 4.75
CA LEU A 409 -5.19 -17.14 4.09
C LEU A 409 -5.93 -16.34 3.00
N CYS A 410 -5.68 -15.05 2.89
CA CYS A 410 -6.19 -14.23 1.79
C CYS A 410 -5.07 -13.90 0.80
N VAL A 411 -5.32 -14.10 -0.48
CA VAL A 411 -4.38 -13.78 -1.57
C VAL A 411 -4.40 -12.27 -1.84
N GLU A 412 -3.41 -11.55 -1.35
CA GLU A 412 -3.32 -10.09 -1.46
C GLU A 412 -2.74 -9.64 -2.81
N SER A 413 -1.84 -10.43 -3.40
CA SER A 413 -1.36 -10.17 -4.76
C SER A 413 -0.71 -11.41 -5.37
N LEU A 414 -0.70 -11.44 -6.71
CA LEU A 414 -0.08 -12.45 -7.55
C LEU A 414 0.68 -11.71 -8.65
N GLN A 415 1.99 -11.92 -8.75
CA GLN A 415 2.82 -11.36 -9.81
C GLN A 415 3.57 -12.51 -10.48
N THR A 416 3.45 -12.65 -11.80
CA THR A 416 4.25 -13.61 -12.60
C THR A 416 5.61 -13.04 -12.95
#